data_AF-A0A930YFC2-F1
#
_entry.id   AF-A0A930YFC2-F1
#
_cell.length_a   1.000
_cell.length_b   1.000
_cell.length_c   1.000
_cell.angle_alpha   90.00
_cell.angle_beta   90.00
_cell.angle_gamma   90.00
#
_symmetry.space_group_name_H-M   'P 1'
#
loop_
_entity.id
_entity.type
_entity.pdbx_description
1 polymer ?
#
loop_
_entity_poly.entity_id
_entity_poly.type
_entity_poly.pdbx_seq_one_letter_code
_entity_poly.pdbx_strand_id
1 'polypeptide(L)'
;MRRRTLLLSGAGVVVLAAAVLATVVLTTGANEAEASGGGIDAPAYVATETGAPAVERDGAEAPEDRVQADAVPFADTVDYPDGLTVTTEAVDQGTVTATGSGVVTGAPYVVFSVTVHNGTDADVDLTSVVPSLRAGSDAVPSAPLYDDVDVSDLDSVVAAGADVTARYAFVVPEDRRDQATLYLDLDGVHAPATFTGSLPR
;
A
#
# COMPACT_ATOMS: atom_id res chain seq x y z
N MET A 1 -31.52 -12.56 -67.55
CA MET A 1 -32.44 -11.39 -67.58
C MET A 1 -32.94 -11.09 -66.15
N ARG A 2 -33.90 -10.19 -65.93
CA ARG A 2 -34.24 -9.57 -64.60
C ARG A 2 -35.39 -10.27 -63.84
N ARG A 3 -35.31 -10.31 -62.48
CA ARG A 3 -36.42 -10.19 -61.45
C ARG A 3 -37.53 -11.30 -61.39
N ARG A 4 -38.38 -11.52 -60.34
CA ARG A 4 -38.49 -11.23 -58.85
C ARG A 4 -39.86 -11.77 -58.27
N THR A 5 -40.05 -11.89 -56.92
CA THR A 5 -41.36 -12.06 -56.12
C THR A 5 -41.88 -13.54 -55.94
N LEU A 6 -42.49 -14.12 -54.86
CA LEU A 6 -43.16 -13.81 -53.54
C LEU A 6 -44.73 -13.71 -53.56
N LEU A 7 -45.60 -14.05 -52.54
CA LEU A 7 -45.53 -14.50 -51.11
C LEU A 7 -46.28 -15.89 -50.86
N LEU A 8 -47.17 -16.28 -49.89
CA LEU A 8 -48.02 -15.69 -48.78
C LEU A 8 -48.43 -16.74 -47.64
N SER A 9 -49.58 -16.57 -46.93
CA SER A 9 -50.09 -17.12 -45.62
C SER A 9 -51.07 -18.35 -45.64
N GLY A 10 -51.64 -18.96 -44.56
CA GLY A 10 -51.50 -18.90 -43.06
C GLY A 10 -52.69 -19.49 -42.19
N ALA A 11 -52.47 -19.81 -40.88
CA ALA A 11 -53.42 -20.15 -39.74
C ALA A 11 -54.20 -21.51 -39.72
N GLY A 12 -54.81 -22.06 -38.62
CA GLY A 12 -54.82 -21.78 -37.14
C GLY A 12 -55.95 -22.50 -36.29
N VAL A 13 -55.92 -22.39 -34.92
CA VAL A 13 -57.01 -22.56 -33.86
C VAL A 13 -57.08 -23.84 -32.93
N VAL A 14 -57.60 -23.64 -31.69
CA VAL A 14 -57.47 -24.35 -30.37
C VAL A 14 -58.62 -25.34 -29.98
N VAL A 15 -58.38 -26.33 -29.07
CA VAL A 15 -59.41 -27.21 -28.45
C VAL A 15 -59.15 -27.63 -26.95
N LEU A 16 -60.15 -27.39 -26.07
CA LEU A 16 -60.60 -28.07 -24.80
C LEU A 16 -59.81 -28.23 -23.45
N ALA A 17 -60.64 -28.18 -22.39
CA ALA A 17 -60.64 -28.94 -21.10
C ALA A 17 -59.79 -28.48 -19.89
N ALA A 18 -60.22 -28.91 -18.69
CA ALA A 18 -59.77 -28.37 -17.40
C ALA A 18 -59.69 -29.45 -16.28
N ALA A 19 -58.79 -29.23 -15.31
CA ALA A 19 -58.72 -29.92 -14.01
C ALA A 19 -58.04 -29.00 -12.96
N VAL A 20 -58.26 -29.27 -11.67
CA VAL A 20 -57.80 -28.41 -10.55
C VAL A 20 -56.42 -28.83 -10.05
N LEU A 21 -55.55 -27.86 -9.75
CA LEU A 21 -54.34 -28.02 -8.92
C LEU A 21 -54.08 -26.72 -8.13
N ALA A 22 -53.48 -26.83 -6.94
CA ALA A 22 -53.42 -25.73 -5.97
C ALA A 22 -52.29 -24.72 -6.24
N THR A 23 -52.62 -23.43 -6.17
CA THR A 23 -51.64 -22.33 -6.20
C THR A 23 -50.95 -22.16 -4.86
N VAL A 24 -49.71 -22.66 -4.76
CA VAL A 24 -48.78 -22.25 -3.69
C VAL A 24 -48.42 -20.79 -3.91
N VAL A 25 -48.75 -19.92 -2.94
CA VAL A 25 -48.35 -18.50 -2.99
C VAL A 25 -46.89 -18.39 -2.58
N LEU A 26 -45.99 -18.49 -3.55
CA LEU A 26 -44.60 -18.11 -3.40
C LEU A 26 -44.50 -16.57 -3.44
N THR A 27 -44.45 -15.94 -2.27
CA THR A 27 -44.05 -14.54 -2.16
C THR A 27 -42.54 -14.43 -2.39
N THR A 28 -42.11 -14.45 -3.66
CA THR A 28 -40.76 -13.98 -4.04
C THR A 28 -40.67 -12.49 -3.72
N GLY A 29 -40.20 -12.18 -2.51
CA GLY A 29 -39.81 -10.84 -2.11
C GLY A 29 -38.60 -10.43 -2.95
N ALA A 30 -38.87 -9.76 -4.07
CA ALA A 30 -37.85 -9.10 -4.85
C ALA A 30 -37.35 -7.88 -4.05
N ASN A 31 -36.36 -8.10 -3.19
CA ASN A 31 -35.49 -7.02 -2.76
C ASN A 31 -34.72 -6.55 -4.00
N GLU A 32 -35.27 -5.56 -4.68
CA GLU A 32 -34.52 -4.75 -5.63
C GLU A 32 -33.42 -4.06 -4.84
N ALA A 33 -32.20 -4.59 -4.93
CA ALA A 33 -31.03 -3.99 -4.31
C ALA A 33 -30.74 -2.67 -5.04
N GLU A 34 -31.07 -1.55 -4.41
CA GLU A 34 -30.76 -0.23 -4.93
C GLU A 34 -29.24 -0.12 -5.15
N ALA A 35 -28.83 0.09 -6.40
CA ALA A 35 -27.44 0.25 -6.76
C ALA A 35 -26.92 1.61 -6.26
N SER A 36 -26.43 1.63 -5.02
CA SER A 36 -25.73 2.79 -4.46
C SER A 36 -24.54 3.14 -5.35
N GLY A 37 -24.58 4.33 -5.97
CA GLY A 37 -23.53 4.83 -6.84
C GLY A 37 -22.25 5.18 -6.09
N GLY A 38 -21.50 4.17 -5.64
CA GLY A 38 -20.18 4.32 -5.04
C GLY A 38 -19.17 4.75 -6.10
N GLY A 39 -18.64 5.97 -5.97
CA GLY A 39 -17.47 6.41 -6.72
C GLY A 39 -16.23 5.62 -6.30
N ILE A 40 -15.31 5.40 -7.25
CA ILE A 40 -14.04 4.71 -7.04
C ILE A 40 -12.94 5.61 -6.43
N ASP A 41 -13.34 6.73 -5.81
CA ASP A 41 -12.45 7.70 -5.15
C ASP A 41 -12.02 7.29 -3.73
N ALA A 42 -12.58 6.18 -3.19
CA ALA A 42 -12.15 5.61 -1.92
C ALA A 42 -10.86 4.78 -2.10
N PRO A 43 -9.87 4.86 -1.18
CA PRO A 43 -8.67 4.05 -1.27
C PRO A 43 -9.01 2.55 -1.16
N ALA A 44 -8.31 1.71 -1.95
CA ALA A 44 -8.57 0.27 -2.04
C ALA A 44 -8.34 -0.49 -0.72
N TYR A 45 -7.60 0.10 0.22
CA TYR A 45 -7.43 -0.36 1.59
C TYR A 45 -7.31 0.85 2.53
N VAL A 46 -7.88 0.72 3.73
CA VAL A 46 -7.74 1.68 4.84
C VAL A 46 -7.16 0.90 6.02
N ALA A 47 -6.03 1.36 6.55
CA ALA A 47 -5.44 0.75 7.73
C ALA A 47 -6.34 0.99 8.95
N THR A 48 -6.74 -0.07 9.63
CA THR A 48 -7.53 0.01 10.87
C THR A 48 -6.69 0.34 12.10
N GLU A 49 -5.35 0.27 11.99
CA GLU A 49 -4.42 0.42 13.10
C GLU A 49 -3.67 1.76 13.05
N THR A 50 -3.77 2.48 14.18
CA THR A 50 -3.12 3.77 14.41
C THR A 50 -1.75 3.57 15.06
N GLY A 51 -0.68 3.87 14.32
CA GLY A 51 0.70 3.74 14.79
C GLY A 51 1.62 3.18 13.71
N ALA A 52 2.85 2.88 14.10
CA ALA A 52 3.83 2.21 13.26
C ALA A 52 3.41 0.76 12.99
N PRO A 53 3.56 0.24 11.76
CA PRO A 53 3.44 -1.19 11.50
C PRO A 53 4.65 -1.91 12.12
N ALA A 54 4.40 -2.86 13.01
CA ALA A 54 5.43 -3.75 13.54
C ALA A 54 5.36 -5.12 12.83
N VAL A 55 6.51 -5.64 12.44
CA VAL A 55 6.61 -6.82 11.56
C VAL A 55 6.86 -8.09 12.36
N GLU A 56 6.03 -9.11 12.09
CA GLU A 56 6.20 -10.50 12.51
C GLU A 56 7.48 -11.09 11.91
N ARG A 57 8.34 -11.71 12.72
CA ARG A 57 9.56 -12.40 12.28
C ARG A 57 9.59 -13.82 12.85
N ASP A 58 10.09 -14.77 12.07
CA ASP A 58 10.13 -16.21 12.40
C ASP A 58 8.78 -16.84 12.85
N GLY A 59 7.65 -16.23 12.47
CA GLY A 59 6.32 -16.68 12.91
C GLY A 59 5.93 -16.23 14.32
N ALA A 60 6.59 -15.21 14.86
CA ALA A 60 6.31 -14.60 16.15
C ALA A 60 5.97 -13.11 16.01
N GLU A 61 4.92 -12.68 16.74
CA GLU A 61 4.51 -11.29 16.84
C GLU A 61 5.63 -10.39 17.37
N ALA A 62 5.59 -9.10 17.03
CA ALA A 62 6.55 -8.13 17.52
C ALA A 62 6.55 -8.03 19.06
N PRO A 63 7.71 -8.15 19.75
CA PRO A 63 7.76 -8.00 21.20
C PRO A 63 7.31 -6.60 21.66
N GLU A 64 6.51 -6.54 22.72
CA GLU A 64 6.05 -5.26 23.31
C GLU A 64 7.20 -4.48 23.99
N ASP A 65 8.29 -5.17 24.36
CA ASP A 65 9.45 -4.63 25.07
C ASP A 65 10.63 -4.27 24.15
N ARG A 66 10.38 -4.15 22.84
CA ARG A 66 11.34 -3.60 21.86
C ARG A 66 11.94 -2.26 22.31
N VAL A 67 13.19 -2.00 21.93
CA VAL A 67 13.91 -0.75 22.24
C VAL A 67 13.19 0.43 21.58
N GLN A 68 12.75 1.40 22.39
CA GLN A 68 11.94 2.54 21.96
C GLN A 68 12.80 3.75 21.59
N ALA A 69 12.33 4.54 20.64
CA ALA A 69 12.83 5.88 20.34
C ALA A 69 11.65 6.82 19.99
N ASP A 70 11.85 8.13 20.13
CA ASP A 70 10.82 9.12 19.79
C ASP A 70 10.66 9.29 18.26
N ALA A 71 9.46 9.67 17.84
CA ALA A 71 9.18 10.02 16.44
C ALA A 71 9.65 11.46 16.13
N VAL A 72 10.36 11.63 15.02
CA VAL A 72 11.05 12.90 14.67
C VAL A 72 10.59 13.47 13.32
N PRO A 73 10.95 14.72 12.98
CA PRO A 73 10.83 15.25 11.62
C PRO A 73 11.70 14.50 10.59
N PHE A 74 11.35 14.60 9.30
CA PHE A 74 12.29 14.29 8.22
C PHE A 74 13.54 15.21 8.29
N ALA A 75 14.71 14.68 7.92
CA ALA A 75 16.04 15.28 8.07
C ALA A 75 16.58 15.46 9.51
N ASP A 76 15.81 15.08 10.54
CA ASP A 76 16.32 14.85 11.89
C ASP A 76 16.70 13.36 12.08
N THR A 77 17.32 13.03 13.22
CA THR A 77 17.80 11.68 13.59
C THR A 77 16.88 11.04 14.63
N VAL A 78 16.54 9.76 14.45
CA VAL A 78 15.98 8.90 15.50
C VAL A 78 17.13 8.28 16.29
N ASP A 79 17.22 8.63 17.58
CA ASP A 79 18.21 8.10 18.51
C ASP A 79 17.60 7.01 19.41
N TYR A 80 18.18 5.80 19.41
CA TYR A 80 17.84 4.74 20.38
C TYR A 80 18.77 4.82 21.61
N PRO A 81 18.27 4.49 22.82
CA PRO A 81 19.01 4.68 24.08
C PRO A 81 20.24 3.78 24.28
N ASP A 82 20.48 2.82 23.39
CA ASP A 82 21.64 1.92 23.36
C ASP A 82 22.70 2.29 22.30
N GLY A 83 22.44 3.33 21.48
CA GLY A 83 23.40 3.89 20.53
C GLY A 83 23.12 3.59 19.06
N LEU A 84 22.11 2.79 18.71
CA LEU A 84 21.65 2.73 17.32
C LEU A 84 21.04 4.10 16.95
N THR A 85 21.34 4.62 15.76
CA THR A 85 20.68 5.83 15.25
C THR A 85 20.31 5.70 13.78
N VAL A 86 19.22 6.36 13.38
CA VAL A 86 18.72 6.36 12.00
C VAL A 86 18.44 7.79 11.56
N THR A 87 18.96 8.20 10.40
CA THR A 87 18.68 9.52 9.81
C THR A 87 18.09 9.34 8.41
N THR A 88 17.11 10.17 8.04
CA THR A 88 16.49 10.10 6.70
C THR A 88 16.43 11.46 6.02
N GLU A 89 16.87 11.52 4.77
CA GLU A 89 16.76 12.69 3.90
C GLU A 89 15.83 12.38 2.72
N ALA A 90 14.82 13.22 2.49
CA ALA A 90 14.03 13.19 1.25
C ALA A 90 14.85 13.83 0.12
N VAL A 91 15.61 13.02 -0.62
CA VAL A 91 16.69 13.46 -1.53
C VAL A 91 16.24 13.77 -2.95
N ASP A 92 15.16 13.15 -3.43
CA ASP A 92 14.76 13.28 -4.84
C ASP A 92 13.25 13.05 -5.06
N GLN A 93 12.75 13.50 -6.21
CA GLN A 93 11.39 13.25 -6.68
C GLN A 93 11.34 13.14 -8.20
N GLY A 94 10.41 12.34 -8.72
CA GLY A 94 10.27 12.16 -10.17
C GLY A 94 8.92 11.61 -10.58
N THR A 95 8.86 11.09 -11.80
CA THR A 95 7.67 10.49 -12.40
C THR A 95 8.04 9.13 -12.99
N VAL A 96 7.23 8.10 -12.72
CA VAL A 96 7.50 6.72 -13.18
C VAL A 96 7.47 6.65 -14.70
N THR A 97 8.62 6.43 -15.33
CA THR A 97 8.75 6.19 -16.78
C THR A 97 8.57 4.72 -17.17
N ALA A 98 8.76 3.80 -16.23
CA ALA A 98 8.70 2.36 -16.45
C ALA A 98 7.32 1.92 -17.00
N THR A 99 7.33 0.82 -17.76
CA THR A 99 6.11 0.17 -18.27
C THR A 99 6.18 -1.33 -18.00
N GLY A 100 5.20 -1.87 -17.26
CA GLY A 100 5.15 -3.28 -16.90
C GLY A 100 3.85 -3.65 -16.19
N SER A 101 3.70 -4.92 -15.83
CA SER A 101 2.59 -5.37 -14.99
C SER A 101 2.83 -4.90 -13.55
N GLY A 102 1.88 -4.17 -12.98
CA GLY A 102 1.98 -3.59 -11.63
C GLY A 102 2.59 -2.18 -11.57
N VAL A 103 3.25 -1.73 -12.65
CA VAL A 103 3.84 -0.39 -12.74
C VAL A 103 2.77 0.65 -13.07
N VAL A 104 2.75 1.76 -12.32
CA VAL A 104 1.85 2.89 -12.57
C VAL A 104 2.61 4.01 -13.33
N THR A 105 2.78 3.81 -14.63
CA THR A 105 3.46 4.79 -15.52
C THR A 105 2.80 6.17 -15.41
N GLY A 106 3.60 7.22 -15.26
CA GLY A 106 3.14 8.60 -15.09
C GLY A 106 2.79 8.98 -13.65
N ALA A 107 2.86 8.08 -12.67
CA ALA A 107 2.67 8.44 -11.27
C ALA A 107 3.89 9.18 -10.70
N PRO A 108 3.69 10.19 -9.83
CA PRO A 108 4.79 10.90 -9.18
C PRO A 108 5.33 10.09 -7.97
N TYR A 109 6.64 10.10 -7.78
CA TYR A 109 7.32 9.40 -6.67
C TYR A 109 8.24 10.33 -5.87
N VAL A 110 8.68 9.85 -4.70
CA VAL A 110 9.74 10.44 -3.86
C VAL A 110 10.80 9.38 -3.56
N VAL A 111 12.03 9.80 -3.25
CA VAL A 111 13.12 8.92 -2.80
C VAL A 111 13.68 9.41 -1.48
N PHE A 112 13.80 8.51 -0.51
CA PHE A 112 14.49 8.72 0.76
C PHE A 112 15.88 8.11 0.70
N SER A 113 16.90 8.85 1.12
CA SER A 113 18.18 8.29 1.57
C SER A 113 18.04 7.98 3.05
N VAL A 114 18.42 6.77 3.47
CA VAL A 114 18.31 6.30 4.86
C VAL A 114 19.68 5.83 5.31
N THR A 115 20.26 6.49 6.30
CA THR A 115 21.54 6.10 6.90
C THR A 115 21.29 5.55 8.30
N VAL A 116 21.85 4.38 8.59
CA VAL A 116 21.82 3.75 9.92
C VAL A 116 23.25 3.68 10.45
N HIS A 117 23.48 4.26 11.63
CA HIS A 117 24.74 4.16 12.35
C HIS A 117 24.56 3.21 13.54
N ASN A 118 25.30 2.10 13.53
CA ASN A 118 25.33 1.18 14.66
C ASN A 118 26.31 1.67 15.73
N GLY A 119 25.87 2.55 16.62
CA GLY A 119 26.66 3.00 17.77
C GLY A 119 26.59 2.07 18.99
N THR A 120 26.02 0.86 18.86
CA THR A 120 25.89 -0.11 19.96
C THR A 120 27.19 -0.91 20.19
N ASP A 121 27.25 -1.66 21.29
CA ASP A 121 28.37 -2.58 21.62
C ASP A 121 28.35 -3.91 20.81
N ALA A 122 27.42 -4.10 19.87
CA ALA A 122 27.20 -5.37 19.16
C ALA A 122 26.96 -5.18 17.65
N ASP A 123 27.02 -6.27 16.88
CA ASP A 123 26.63 -6.26 15.46
C ASP A 123 25.09 -6.26 15.34
N VAL A 124 24.53 -5.45 14.43
CA VAL A 124 23.09 -5.31 14.20
C VAL A 124 22.71 -5.91 12.84
N ASP A 125 21.72 -6.80 12.81
CA ASP A 125 21.26 -7.47 11.60
C ASP A 125 20.18 -6.65 10.88
N LEU A 126 20.55 -6.05 9.74
CA LEU A 126 19.66 -5.28 8.88
C LEU A 126 19.36 -6.01 7.56
N THR A 127 19.41 -7.35 7.55
CA THR A 127 19.01 -8.17 6.39
C THR A 127 17.50 -8.26 6.17
N SER A 128 16.70 -7.83 7.16
CA SER A 128 15.24 -7.99 7.21
C SER A 128 14.51 -6.69 7.60
N VAL A 129 14.98 -5.56 7.05
CA VAL A 129 14.37 -4.23 7.24
C VAL A 129 13.12 -4.09 6.39
N VAL A 130 12.04 -3.59 6.99
CA VAL A 130 10.78 -3.30 6.28
C VAL A 130 10.49 -1.80 6.31
N PRO A 131 10.66 -1.09 5.18
CA PRO A 131 10.24 0.31 5.05
C PRO A 131 8.72 0.40 4.81
N SER A 132 8.08 1.44 5.32
CA SER A 132 6.64 1.67 5.12
C SER A 132 6.29 3.15 5.18
N LEU A 133 5.79 3.70 4.10
CA LEU A 133 5.34 5.09 4.02
C LEU A 133 3.80 5.18 4.05
N ARG A 134 3.25 6.05 4.91
CA ARG A 134 1.85 6.49 4.88
C ARG A 134 1.78 7.96 4.49
N ALA A 135 0.83 8.36 3.65
CA ALA A 135 0.73 9.73 3.12
C ALA A 135 -0.73 10.24 3.02
N GLY A 136 -0.90 11.56 3.10
CA GLY A 136 -2.18 12.24 3.24
C GLY A 136 -2.68 12.29 4.69
N SER A 137 -3.68 13.14 4.95
CA SER A 137 -4.32 13.27 6.27
C SER A 137 -5.15 12.05 6.69
N ASP A 138 -5.43 11.17 5.74
CA ASP A 138 -6.02 9.83 5.90
C ASP A 138 -4.97 8.72 6.05
N ALA A 139 -3.68 9.06 6.06
CA ALA A 139 -2.53 8.16 6.30
C ALA A 139 -2.54 6.89 5.43
N VAL A 140 -2.87 7.03 4.15
CA VAL A 140 -2.96 5.90 3.20
C VAL A 140 -1.57 5.33 2.91
N PRO A 141 -1.37 4.00 2.95
CA PRO A 141 -0.12 3.37 2.57
C PRO A 141 0.29 3.71 1.13
N SER A 142 1.54 4.14 0.94
CA SER A 142 2.14 4.43 -0.36
C SER A 142 2.85 3.20 -0.90
N ALA A 143 2.72 2.92 -2.20
CA ALA A 143 3.35 1.75 -2.81
C ALA A 143 4.87 1.98 -2.97
N PRO A 144 5.73 1.00 -2.61
CA PRO A 144 7.17 1.08 -2.90
C PRO A 144 7.42 0.98 -4.41
N LEU A 145 8.55 1.54 -4.85
CA LEU A 145 8.95 1.60 -6.25
C LEU A 145 10.39 1.09 -6.42
N TYR A 146 10.55 0.07 -7.26
CA TYR A 146 11.84 -0.58 -7.55
C TYR A 146 12.26 -0.49 -9.02
N ASP A 147 11.33 -0.25 -9.95
CA ASP A 147 11.62 -0.07 -11.38
C ASP A 147 11.94 1.40 -11.72
N ASP A 148 12.83 1.62 -12.68
CA ASP A 148 13.28 2.93 -13.20
C ASP A 148 13.88 3.93 -12.17
N VAL A 149 14.13 3.53 -10.92
CA VAL A 149 14.76 4.37 -9.89
C VAL A 149 15.98 3.67 -9.28
N ASP A 150 17.03 4.44 -9.00
CA ASP A 150 18.22 3.98 -8.27
C ASP A 150 17.90 3.84 -6.78
N VAL A 151 17.42 2.65 -6.42
CA VAL A 151 17.08 2.22 -5.05
C VAL A 151 17.94 1.05 -4.60
N SER A 152 18.13 0.92 -3.29
CA SER A 152 18.86 -0.18 -2.66
C SER A 152 18.37 -0.37 -1.24
N ASP A 153 17.83 -1.55 -0.93
CA ASP A 153 17.39 -1.91 0.41
C ASP A 153 18.62 -2.18 1.33
N LEU A 154 18.42 -2.14 2.65
CA LEU A 154 19.39 -2.67 3.60
C LEU A 154 19.35 -4.21 3.57
N ASP A 155 20.51 -4.84 3.39
CA ASP A 155 20.64 -6.28 3.12
C ASP A 155 21.77 -6.98 3.91
N SER A 156 22.28 -6.34 4.96
CA SER A 156 23.55 -6.73 5.61
C SER A 156 23.56 -6.61 7.13
N VAL A 157 24.52 -7.31 7.76
CA VAL A 157 24.85 -7.17 9.18
C VAL A 157 25.87 -6.06 9.34
N VAL A 158 25.56 -5.06 10.17
CA VAL A 158 26.38 -3.86 10.40
C VAL A 158 27.15 -4.00 11.70
N ALA A 159 28.48 -3.96 11.61
CA ALA A 159 29.35 -4.08 12.79
C ALA A 159 29.25 -2.87 13.73
N ALA A 160 29.58 -3.08 15.00
CA ALA A 160 29.65 -2.00 16.00
C ALA A 160 30.57 -0.84 15.54
N GLY A 161 30.06 0.39 15.63
CA GLY A 161 30.71 1.62 15.20
C GLY A 161 30.70 1.89 13.68
N ALA A 162 29.91 1.15 12.89
CA ALA A 162 29.85 1.28 11.43
C ALA A 162 28.52 1.88 10.92
N ASP A 163 28.60 2.48 9.73
CA ASP A 163 27.48 3.06 9.00
C ASP A 163 27.06 2.19 7.81
N VAL A 164 25.77 2.17 7.50
CA VAL A 164 25.21 1.66 6.24
C VAL A 164 24.21 2.67 5.67
N THR A 165 23.95 2.65 4.37
CA THR A 165 22.98 3.56 3.73
C THR A 165 22.19 2.85 2.63
N ALA A 166 20.89 3.10 2.63
CA ALA A 166 19.91 2.61 1.67
C ALA A 166 19.19 3.77 0.96
N ARG A 167 18.53 3.43 -0.16
CA ARG A 167 17.66 4.34 -0.91
C ARG A 167 16.33 3.66 -1.15
N TYR A 168 15.24 4.24 -0.61
CA TYR A 168 13.89 3.69 -0.77
C TYR A 168 13.01 4.69 -1.53
N ALA A 169 12.31 4.23 -2.58
CA ALA A 169 11.38 5.06 -3.34
C ALA A 169 9.92 4.64 -3.14
N PHE A 170 9.02 5.62 -3.13
CA PHE A 170 7.58 5.41 -2.95
C PHE A 170 6.78 6.25 -3.94
N VAL A 171 5.72 5.67 -4.51
CA VAL A 171 4.73 6.38 -5.34
C VAL A 171 3.81 7.18 -4.41
N VAL A 172 3.87 8.51 -4.52
CA VAL A 172 3.12 9.44 -3.67
C VAL A 172 2.53 10.57 -4.52
N PRO A 173 1.19 10.60 -4.74
CA PRO A 173 0.49 11.70 -5.39
C PRO A 173 0.79 13.07 -4.75
N GLU A 174 0.99 14.09 -5.58
CA GLU A 174 1.38 15.45 -5.15
C GLU A 174 0.42 16.07 -4.12
N ASP A 175 -0.88 15.79 -4.26
CA ASP A 175 -1.95 16.25 -3.36
C ASP A 175 -1.93 15.59 -1.97
N ARG A 176 -1.15 14.51 -1.80
CA ARG A 176 -0.99 13.77 -0.54
C ARG A 176 0.34 14.04 0.18
N ARG A 177 1.20 14.91 -0.37
CA ARG A 177 2.56 15.16 0.13
C ARG A 177 2.65 16.09 1.33
N ASP A 178 1.57 16.77 1.70
CA ASP A 178 1.57 17.74 2.80
C ASP A 178 1.72 17.12 4.20
N GLN A 179 1.40 15.83 4.32
CA GLN A 179 1.60 15.04 5.53
C GLN A 179 1.96 13.61 5.15
N ALA A 180 3.10 13.13 5.64
CA ALA A 180 3.56 11.76 5.49
C ALA A 180 4.21 11.25 6.78
N THR A 181 4.33 9.93 6.88
CA THR A 181 5.10 9.25 7.93
C THR A 181 5.80 8.04 7.35
N LEU A 182 7.14 8.02 7.45
CA LEU A 182 7.97 6.88 7.10
C LEU A 182 8.28 6.10 8.39
N TYR A 183 8.05 4.79 8.33
CA TYR A 183 8.41 3.82 9.34
C TYR A 183 9.49 2.89 8.78
N LEU A 184 10.47 2.54 9.61
CA LEU A 184 11.49 1.54 9.31
C LEU A 184 11.52 0.51 10.45
N ASP A 185 10.88 -0.65 10.26
CA ASP A 185 11.04 -1.77 11.20
C ASP A 185 12.34 -2.50 10.85
N LEU A 186 13.36 -2.36 11.68
CA LEU A 186 14.75 -2.70 11.33
C LEU A 186 15.04 -4.21 11.46
N ASP A 187 15.08 -4.69 12.70
CA ASP A 187 15.66 -5.99 13.09
C ASP A 187 14.72 -6.84 13.97
N GLY A 188 13.61 -6.25 14.44
CA GLY A 188 12.68 -6.87 15.38
C GLY A 188 13.03 -6.70 16.87
N VAL A 189 14.20 -6.13 17.18
CA VAL A 189 14.65 -5.73 18.53
C VAL A 189 14.28 -4.28 18.81
N HIS A 190 14.34 -3.43 17.79
CA HIS A 190 13.98 -2.01 17.87
C HIS A 190 12.51 -1.77 17.46
N ALA A 191 11.88 -0.80 18.11
CA ALA A 191 10.60 -0.24 17.64
C ALA A 191 10.82 0.52 16.32
N PRO A 192 9.86 0.57 15.39
CA PRO A 192 10.12 1.12 14.06
C PRO A 192 10.54 2.60 14.08
N ALA A 193 11.70 2.93 13.48
CA ALA A 193 12.18 4.31 13.41
C ALA A 193 11.17 5.15 12.61
N THR A 194 10.70 6.25 13.21
CA THR A 194 9.51 6.97 12.72
C THR A 194 9.84 8.42 12.39
N PHE A 195 9.67 8.78 11.12
CA PHE A 195 9.95 10.12 10.57
C PHE A 195 8.67 10.74 10.01
N THR A 196 8.42 12.01 10.31
CA THR A 196 7.16 12.71 10.01
C THR A 196 7.38 14.06 9.31
N GLY A 197 6.41 14.51 8.52
CA GLY A 197 6.40 15.86 7.95
C GLY A 197 5.81 15.94 6.55
N SER A 198 6.10 17.03 5.85
CA SER A 198 5.76 17.22 4.44
C SER A 198 6.88 16.71 3.52
N LEU A 199 6.51 16.18 2.36
CA LEU A 199 7.44 15.74 1.31
C LEU A 199 7.64 16.84 0.24
N PRO A 200 8.72 16.78 -0.56
CA PRO A 200 8.89 17.63 -1.74
C PRO A 200 7.67 17.57 -2.68
N ARG A 201 7.32 18.70 -3.30
CA ARG A 201 6.28 18.82 -4.33
C ARG A 201 6.91 19.21 -5.67
#